data_AF-F9PAH8-F1
#
_entry.id   AF-F9PAH8-F1
#
_cell.length_a   1.000
_cell.length_b   1.000
_cell.length_c   1.000
_cell.angle_alpha   90.00
_cell.angle_beta   90.00
_cell.angle_gamma   90.00
#
_symmetry.space_group_name_H-M   'P 1'
#
loop_
_entity.id
_entity.type
_entity.pdbx_description
1 polymer ?
#
loop_
_entity_poly.entity_id
_entity_poly.type
_entity_poly.pdbx_seq_one_letter_code
_entity_poly.pdbx_strand_id
1 'polypeptide(L)'
;MNWIIHVMKNGLDHHPICIQIPSGTPLQVFSLQSSSGDVAISRLQTQKGDIELASGDLSMRHCQLQQTDVTLTSGDIHLAHAKLTDCKITLVSGDLDTHSLEIAGKTSIQTTSGDVTLHLLHHDFSYDIETVHGDISISEQLQPSHQIVGNTIRHKVSTSTDSLAIQAVSGDINLY
;
A
#
# COMPACT_ATOMS: atom_id res chain seq x y z
N MET A 1 21.46 -9.32 -5.64
CA MET A 1 21.26 -8.99 -4.21
C MET A 1 19.99 -9.70 -3.74
N ASN A 2 20.08 -10.67 -2.84
CA ASN A 2 18.95 -11.52 -2.37
C ASN A 2 17.75 -10.71 -1.83
N TRP A 3 16.55 -11.28 -1.90
CA TRP A 3 15.38 -10.79 -1.16
C TRP A 3 15.40 -11.32 0.26
N ILE A 4 14.82 -10.58 1.20
CA ILE A 4 14.78 -10.98 2.61
C ILE A 4 13.38 -10.72 3.15
N ILE A 5 12.77 -11.76 3.73
CA ILE A 5 11.56 -11.68 4.54
C ILE A 5 11.96 -11.94 5.98
N HIS A 6 11.71 -10.99 6.86
CA HIS A 6 11.80 -11.17 8.31
C HIS A 6 10.39 -11.24 8.88
N VAL A 7 10.11 -12.29 9.64
CA VAL A 7 8.90 -12.38 10.47
C VAL A 7 9.35 -12.41 11.93
N MET A 8 8.87 -11.46 12.73
CA MET A 8 9.17 -11.34 14.16
C MET A 8 7.87 -11.31 14.96
N LYS A 9 7.72 -12.14 15.99
CA LYS A 9 6.55 -12.03 16.85
C LYS A 9 6.75 -10.88 17.85
N ASN A 10 5.91 -9.84 17.77
CA ASN A 10 5.76 -8.78 18.77
C ASN A 10 7.04 -7.99 19.13
N GLY A 11 7.94 -7.70 18.18
CA GLY A 11 9.14 -6.87 18.40
C GLY A 11 10.16 -7.31 19.48
N LEU A 12 9.90 -8.41 20.20
CA LEU A 12 10.67 -8.89 21.36
C LEU A 12 11.28 -10.29 21.13
N ASP A 13 10.97 -10.95 20.01
CA ASP A 13 11.41 -12.31 19.77
C ASP A 13 12.89 -12.39 19.35
N HIS A 14 13.67 -13.18 20.11
CA HIS A 14 15.08 -13.50 19.80
C HIS A 14 15.26 -14.50 18.64
N HIS A 15 14.20 -14.81 17.87
CA HIS A 15 14.22 -15.84 16.82
C HIS A 15 13.51 -15.36 15.54
N PRO A 16 14.07 -14.39 14.79
CA PRO A 16 13.49 -13.96 13.52
C PRO A 16 13.49 -15.11 12.51
N ILE A 17 12.35 -15.36 11.88
CA ILE A 17 12.31 -16.22 10.69
C ILE A 17 12.82 -15.36 9.53
N CYS A 18 13.98 -15.71 8.99
CA CYS A 18 14.59 -15.04 7.84
C CYS A 18 14.52 -15.95 6.62
N ILE A 19 13.72 -15.59 5.62
CA ILE A 19 13.65 -16.29 4.34
C ILE A 19 14.41 -15.46 3.31
N GLN A 20 15.46 -16.05 2.74
CA GLN A 20 16.22 -15.43 1.65
C GLN A 20 15.97 -16.16 0.34
N ILE A 21 15.48 -15.43 -0.66
CA ILE A 21 15.24 -15.95 -2.00
C ILE A 21 16.27 -15.31 -2.95
N PRO A 22 17.01 -16.10 -3.77
CA PRO A 22 17.95 -15.57 -4.74
C PRO A 22 17.26 -14.60 -5.70
N SER A 23 17.85 -13.41 -5.87
CA SER A 23 17.35 -12.40 -6.80
C SER A 23 17.68 -12.75 -8.24
N GLY A 24 16.79 -12.46 -9.17
CA GLY A 24 17.08 -12.53 -10.62
C GLY A 24 15.88 -12.87 -11.48
N THR A 25 14.80 -13.35 -10.87
CA THR A 25 13.54 -13.63 -11.57
C THR A 25 12.37 -13.18 -10.70
N PRO A 26 11.41 -12.41 -11.24
CA PRO A 26 10.15 -12.15 -10.56
C PRO A 26 9.48 -13.47 -10.17
N LEU A 27 8.93 -13.56 -8.95
CA LEU A 27 8.07 -14.69 -8.59
C LEU A 27 6.81 -14.62 -9.44
N GLN A 28 6.37 -15.78 -9.93
CA GLN A 28 5.04 -15.85 -10.54
C GLN A 28 3.95 -15.69 -9.48
N VAL A 29 4.16 -16.29 -8.31
CA VAL A 29 3.21 -16.26 -7.18
C VAL A 29 3.99 -16.10 -5.88
N PHE A 30 3.50 -15.22 -5.02
CA PHE A 30 3.94 -15.04 -3.64
C PHE A 30 2.73 -15.11 -2.72
N SER A 31 2.82 -15.85 -1.63
CA SER A 31 1.78 -15.86 -0.59
C SER A 31 2.44 -15.84 0.79
N LEU A 32 1.94 -14.97 1.66
CA LEU A 32 2.38 -14.83 3.04
C LEU A 32 1.17 -14.67 3.95
N GLN A 33 1.08 -15.52 4.97
CA GLN A 33 0.04 -15.40 5.99
C GLN A 33 0.70 -15.41 7.37
N SER A 34 0.30 -14.48 8.24
CA SER A 34 0.69 -14.49 9.65
C SER A 34 -0.48 -14.08 10.54
N SER A 35 -0.66 -14.80 11.64
CA SER A 35 -1.65 -14.44 12.66
C SER A 35 -1.16 -13.33 13.60
N SER A 36 0.16 -13.23 13.79
CA SER A 36 0.76 -12.25 14.69
C SER A 36 2.22 -12.03 14.33
N GLY A 37 2.67 -10.79 14.41
CA GLY A 37 4.07 -10.43 14.30
C GLY A 37 4.36 -9.53 13.11
N ASP A 38 5.44 -8.80 13.24
CA ASP A 38 5.89 -7.80 12.27
C ASP A 38 6.57 -8.51 11.11
N VAL A 39 6.24 -8.06 9.91
CA VAL A 39 6.74 -8.59 8.66
C VAL A 39 7.51 -7.50 7.94
N ALA A 40 8.79 -7.74 7.69
CA ALA A 40 9.59 -6.90 6.81
C ALA A 40 9.94 -7.65 5.52
N ILE A 41 9.53 -7.13 4.37
CA ILE A 41 9.81 -7.67 3.04
C ILE A 41 10.69 -6.69 2.28
N SER A 42 11.80 -7.16 1.73
CA SER A 42 12.71 -6.32 0.94
C SER A 42 12.95 -6.88 -0.46
N ARG A 43 12.90 -5.98 -1.45
CA ARG A 43 13.23 -6.21 -2.86
C ARG A 43 12.33 -7.22 -3.58
N LEU A 44 11.18 -7.58 -3.02
CA LEU A 44 10.26 -8.55 -3.62
C LEU A 44 9.79 -8.08 -5.00
N GLN A 45 9.90 -8.96 -5.99
CA GLN A 45 9.28 -8.77 -7.30
C GLN A 45 8.33 -9.93 -7.55
N THR A 46 7.03 -9.68 -7.67
CA THR A 46 6.03 -10.74 -7.91
C THR A 46 5.00 -10.34 -8.95
N GLN A 47 4.55 -11.31 -9.75
CA GLN A 47 3.50 -11.14 -10.76
C GLN A 47 2.09 -11.31 -10.17
N LYS A 48 1.98 -12.11 -9.10
CA LYS A 48 0.77 -12.31 -8.32
C LYS A 48 1.14 -12.46 -6.86
N GLY A 49 0.39 -11.81 -5.98
CA GLY A 49 0.69 -11.80 -4.55
C GLY A 49 -0.55 -11.93 -3.69
N ASP A 50 -0.36 -12.50 -2.51
CA ASP A 50 -1.37 -12.54 -1.45
C ASP A 50 -0.65 -12.38 -0.11
N ILE A 51 -0.95 -11.31 0.64
CA ILE A 51 -0.32 -11.02 1.92
C ILE A 51 -1.42 -10.77 2.94
N GLU A 52 -1.56 -11.65 3.92
CA GLU A 52 -2.58 -11.55 4.97
C GLU A 52 -1.94 -11.55 6.36
N LEU A 53 -2.15 -10.48 7.12
CA LEU A 53 -1.70 -10.34 8.49
C LEU A 53 -2.88 -10.01 9.39
N ALA A 54 -3.07 -10.79 10.46
CA ALA A 54 -4.13 -10.49 11.43
C ALA A 54 -3.67 -9.44 12.46
N SER A 55 -2.40 -9.47 12.88
CA SER A 55 -1.85 -8.51 13.83
C SER A 55 -0.33 -8.32 13.66
N GLY A 56 0.14 -7.08 13.79
CA GLY A 56 1.55 -6.69 13.63
C GLY A 56 1.75 -5.77 12.43
N ASP A 57 2.97 -5.25 12.26
CA ASP A 57 3.24 -4.24 11.23
C ASP A 57 3.77 -4.87 9.93
N LEU A 58 3.39 -4.31 8.78
CA LEU A 58 3.92 -4.68 7.48
C LEU A 58 4.85 -3.58 6.95
N SER A 59 6.14 -3.89 6.83
CA SER A 59 7.09 -3.01 6.15
C SER A 59 7.55 -3.63 4.83
N MET A 60 7.35 -2.95 3.71
CA MET A 60 7.84 -3.38 2.40
C MET A 60 8.76 -2.34 1.80
N ARG A 61 9.97 -2.76 1.38
CA ARG A 61 11.00 -1.84 0.85
C ARG A 61 11.54 -2.29 -0.50
N HIS A 62 11.59 -1.40 -1.48
CA HIS A 62 12.09 -1.67 -2.84
C HIS A 62 11.31 -2.78 -3.59
N CYS A 63 10.01 -2.89 -3.37
CA CYS A 63 9.19 -3.97 -3.91
C CYS A 63 8.49 -3.57 -5.22
N GLN A 64 8.28 -4.54 -6.11
CA GLN A 64 7.45 -4.41 -7.30
C GLN A 64 6.38 -5.50 -7.25
N LEU A 65 5.15 -5.09 -6.99
CA LEU A 65 4.02 -6.00 -6.81
C LEU A 65 3.09 -5.84 -8.01
N GLN A 66 2.74 -6.97 -8.64
CA GLN A 66 1.68 -7.03 -9.63
C GLN A 66 0.57 -7.94 -9.11
N GLN A 67 -0.69 -7.60 -9.40
CA GLN A 67 -1.87 -8.42 -9.07
C GLN A 67 -1.81 -8.97 -7.64
N THR A 68 -1.55 -8.08 -6.69
CA THR A 68 -1.29 -8.44 -5.30
C THR A 68 -2.35 -7.88 -4.38
N ASP A 69 -2.93 -8.76 -3.57
CA ASP A 69 -3.84 -8.39 -2.50
C ASP A 69 -3.08 -8.36 -1.16
N VAL A 70 -3.20 -7.26 -0.44
CA VAL A 70 -2.61 -7.05 0.89
C VAL A 70 -3.73 -6.77 1.88
N THR A 71 -3.84 -7.59 2.92
CA THR A 71 -4.84 -7.44 3.98
C THR A 71 -4.14 -7.41 5.33
N LEU A 72 -4.33 -6.31 6.08
CA LEU A 72 -3.90 -6.19 7.47
C LEU A 72 -5.11 -5.84 8.36
N THR A 73 -5.32 -6.62 9.42
CA THR A 73 -6.45 -6.35 10.33
C THR A 73 -6.09 -5.38 11.46
N SER A 74 -4.90 -5.50 12.06
CA SER A 74 -4.46 -4.61 13.14
C SER A 74 -2.94 -4.39 13.12
N GLY A 75 -2.53 -3.13 13.01
CA GLY A 75 -1.13 -2.72 12.88
C GLY A 75 -0.97 -1.78 11.70
N ASP A 76 0.25 -1.33 11.44
CA ASP A 76 0.50 -0.32 10.41
C ASP A 76 1.11 -0.94 9.14
N ILE A 77 0.85 -0.31 7.99
CA ILE A 77 1.49 -0.66 6.71
C ILE A 77 2.42 0.48 6.31
N HIS A 78 3.70 0.16 6.12
CA HIS A 78 4.70 1.07 5.60
C HIS A 78 5.31 0.57 4.29
N LEU A 79 5.13 1.32 3.20
CA LEU A 79 5.69 0.99 1.88
C LEU A 79 6.75 2.01 1.47
N ALA A 80 8.00 1.61 1.27
CA ALA A 80 9.06 2.50 0.80
C ALA A 80 9.67 2.04 -0.54
N HIS A 81 9.75 2.95 -1.51
CA HIS A 81 10.24 2.68 -2.87
C HIS A 81 9.50 1.49 -3.51
N ALA A 82 8.17 1.53 -3.48
CA ALA A 82 7.32 0.45 -3.95
C ALA A 82 6.65 0.82 -5.28
N LYS A 83 6.50 -0.16 -6.17
CA LYS A 83 5.65 -0.08 -7.36
C LYS A 83 4.48 -1.05 -7.22
N LEU A 84 3.27 -0.54 -7.30
CA LEU A 84 2.03 -1.33 -7.28
C LEU A 84 1.43 -1.35 -8.69
N THR A 85 1.12 -2.53 -9.19
CA THR A 85 0.48 -2.74 -10.50
C THR A 85 -0.74 -3.62 -10.35
N ASP A 86 -1.94 -3.06 -10.54
CA ASP A 86 -3.19 -3.80 -10.37
C ASP A 86 -3.33 -4.43 -8.96
N CYS A 87 -3.03 -3.65 -7.90
CA CYS A 87 -3.01 -4.15 -6.52
C CYS A 87 -4.24 -3.71 -5.70
N LYS A 88 -4.52 -4.46 -4.62
CA LYS A 88 -5.49 -4.08 -3.60
C LYS A 88 -4.85 -4.07 -2.22
N ILE A 89 -5.11 -3.04 -1.43
CA ILE A 89 -4.71 -2.94 -0.02
C ILE A 89 -5.97 -2.77 0.83
N THR A 90 -6.13 -3.60 1.85
CA THR A 90 -7.22 -3.54 2.83
C THR A 90 -6.63 -3.44 4.24
N LEU A 91 -6.95 -2.38 4.97
CA LEU A 91 -6.47 -2.13 6.33
C LEU A 91 -7.65 -1.87 7.27
N VAL A 92 -7.88 -2.75 8.24
CA VAL A 92 -9.04 -2.58 9.15
C VAL A 92 -8.72 -1.55 10.24
N SER A 93 -7.60 -1.71 10.94
CA SER A 93 -7.19 -0.79 12.02
C SER A 93 -5.69 -0.53 11.98
N GLY A 94 -5.32 0.74 11.87
CA GLY A 94 -3.94 1.22 11.77
C GLY A 94 -3.76 2.11 10.55
N ASP A 95 -2.55 2.63 10.38
CA ASP A 95 -2.26 3.64 9.36
C ASP A 95 -1.55 3.03 8.15
N LEU A 96 -1.78 3.61 6.97
CA LEU A 96 -1.02 3.33 5.76
C LEU A 96 -0.13 4.51 5.43
N ASP A 97 1.18 4.32 5.53
CA ASP A 97 2.18 5.31 5.15
C ASP A 97 3.04 4.81 3.99
N THR A 98 3.32 5.69 3.02
CA THR A 98 4.20 5.33 1.90
C THR A 98 5.25 6.38 1.64
N HIS A 99 6.41 5.96 1.17
CA HIS A 99 7.49 6.84 0.74
C HIS A 99 7.96 6.43 -0.66
N SER A 100 7.87 7.32 -1.65
CA SER A 100 8.24 7.03 -3.04
C SER A 100 7.42 5.87 -3.65
N LEU A 101 6.10 6.05 -3.71
CA LEU A 101 5.15 5.08 -4.29
C LEU A 101 4.92 5.34 -5.78
N GLU A 102 5.06 4.30 -6.61
CA GLU A 102 4.65 4.31 -8.01
C GLU A 102 3.37 3.48 -8.17
N ILE A 103 2.35 4.06 -8.80
CA ILE A 103 1.11 3.38 -9.16
C ILE A 103 1.10 3.14 -10.66
N ALA A 104 0.80 1.91 -11.07
CA ALA A 104 0.52 1.53 -12.44
C ALA A 104 -0.75 0.65 -12.49
N GLY A 105 -1.46 0.66 -13.61
CA GLY A 105 -2.73 -0.05 -13.72
C GLY A 105 -3.74 0.45 -12.68
N LYS A 106 -4.49 -0.47 -12.06
CA LYS A 106 -5.58 -0.13 -11.13
C LYS A 106 -5.25 -0.51 -9.69
N THR A 107 -4.94 0.47 -8.85
CA THR A 107 -4.72 0.24 -7.42
C THR A 107 -5.92 0.69 -6.60
N SER A 108 -6.35 -0.13 -5.64
CA SER A 108 -7.41 0.19 -4.68
C SER A 108 -6.91 0.05 -3.25
N ILE A 109 -7.20 1.05 -2.42
CA ILE A 109 -6.88 1.10 -0.99
C ILE A 109 -8.20 1.26 -0.23
N GLN A 110 -8.44 0.39 0.74
CA GLN A 110 -9.64 0.41 1.57
C GLN A 110 -9.22 0.40 3.04
N THR A 111 -9.63 1.41 3.82
CA THR A 111 -9.38 1.48 5.26
C THR A 111 -10.66 1.62 6.06
N THR A 112 -10.71 1.01 7.25
CA THR A 112 -11.85 1.20 8.18
C THR A 112 -11.53 2.23 9.26
N SER A 113 -10.39 2.11 9.93
CA SER A 113 -9.97 3.04 10.98
C SER A 113 -8.48 3.30 10.91
N GLY A 114 -8.10 4.49 10.49
CA GLY A 114 -6.72 4.96 10.43
C GLY A 114 -6.47 5.82 9.19
N ASP A 115 -5.36 6.54 9.24
CA ASP A 115 -5.02 7.54 8.24
C ASP A 115 -4.31 6.90 7.03
N VAL A 116 -4.49 7.49 5.86
CA VAL A 116 -3.82 7.09 4.64
C VAL A 116 -2.93 8.23 4.16
N THR A 117 -1.62 8.04 4.21
CA THR A 117 -0.64 9.02 3.73
C THR A 117 0.17 8.43 2.58
N LEU A 118 -0.04 8.97 1.37
CA LEU A 118 0.69 8.51 0.18
C LEU A 118 1.65 9.57 -0.33
N HIS A 119 2.93 9.21 -0.47
CA HIS A 119 3.93 10.03 -1.16
C HIS A 119 4.25 9.42 -2.53
N LEU A 120 3.71 10.02 -3.58
CA LEU A 120 3.72 9.51 -4.94
C LEU A 120 4.95 9.97 -5.73
N LEU A 121 5.46 9.13 -6.64
CA LEU A 121 6.56 9.49 -7.53
C LEU A 121 6.11 10.26 -8.78
N HIS A 122 4.87 10.01 -9.21
CA HIS A 122 4.28 10.53 -10.43
C HIS A 122 2.84 10.96 -10.13
N HIS A 123 2.27 11.84 -10.96
CA HIS A 123 0.98 12.50 -10.68
C HIS A 123 0.01 12.41 -11.88
N ASP A 124 0.41 11.72 -12.94
CA ASP A 124 -0.26 11.59 -14.23
C ASP A 124 -1.19 10.37 -14.28
N PHE A 125 -2.07 10.25 -13.30
CA PHE A 125 -3.06 9.16 -13.21
C PHE A 125 -4.42 9.67 -12.69
N SER A 126 -5.46 8.87 -12.92
CA SER A 126 -6.82 9.20 -12.42
C SER A 126 -6.97 8.76 -10.97
N TYR A 127 -7.70 9.51 -10.14
CA TYR A 127 -7.98 9.06 -8.77
C TYR A 127 -9.42 9.35 -8.33
N ASP A 128 -9.94 8.47 -7.47
CA ASP A 128 -11.24 8.60 -6.80
C ASP A 128 -11.02 8.33 -5.31
N ILE A 129 -11.17 9.37 -4.50
CA ILE A 129 -10.79 9.37 -3.09
C ILE A 129 -12.01 9.78 -2.28
N GLU A 130 -12.38 8.96 -1.31
CA GLU A 130 -13.48 9.27 -0.38
C GLU A 130 -13.16 8.83 1.05
N THR A 131 -13.62 9.64 2.01
CA THR A 131 -13.66 9.26 3.44
C THR A 131 -15.03 9.59 4.02
N VAL A 132 -15.57 8.75 4.91
CA VAL A 132 -16.85 9.05 5.58
C VAL A 132 -16.63 10.02 6.75
N HIS A 133 -15.57 9.79 7.54
CA HIS A 133 -15.22 10.56 8.73
C HIS A 133 -13.72 10.91 8.72
N GLY A 134 -13.38 12.09 8.21
CA GLY A 134 -12.02 12.61 8.12
C GLY A 134 -11.93 13.69 7.07
N ASP A 135 -10.73 14.25 6.90
CA ASP A 135 -10.43 15.25 5.90
C ASP A 135 -9.57 14.65 4.76
N ILE A 136 -9.69 15.23 3.57
CA ILE A 136 -8.85 14.86 2.42
C ILE A 136 -7.95 16.03 2.07
N SER A 137 -6.64 15.82 2.15
CA SER A 137 -5.61 16.79 1.77
C SER A 137 -4.83 16.29 0.56
N ILE A 138 -4.71 17.11 -0.48
CA ILE A 138 -3.97 16.79 -1.71
C ILE A 138 -2.96 17.91 -2.03
N SER A 139 -1.73 17.53 -2.36
CA SER A 139 -0.66 18.46 -2.76
C SER A 139 -1.04 19.25 -4.02
N GLU A 140 -0.55 20.49 -4.15
CA GLU A 140 -0.89 21.39 -5.27
C GLU A 140 -0.59 20.78 -6.65
N GLN A 141 0.43 19.92 -6.73
CA GLN A 141 0.82 19.19 -7.95
C GLN A 141 -0.27 18.21 -8.43
N LEU A 142 -1.09 17.72 -7.50
CA LEU A 142 -2.15 16.75 -7.73
C LEU A 142 -3.54 17.38 -7.78
N GLN A 143 -3.69 18.65 -7.37
CA GLN A 143 -5.01 19.26 -7.19
C GLN A 143 -5.83 19.30 -8.50
N PRO A 144 -7.06 18.75 -8.50
CA PRO A 144 -7.92 18.83 -9.66
C PRO A 144 -8.49 20.25 -9.74
N SER A 145 -8.56 20.81 -10.94
CA SER A 145 -9.00 22.20 -11.11
C SER A 145 -10.41 22.48 -10.58
N HIS A 146 -11.31 21.49 -10.50
CA HIS A 146 -12.71 21.66 -10.07
C HIS A 146 -13.41 20.35 -9.65
N GLN A 147 -12.98 19.59 -8.63
CA GLN A 147 -13.70 18.33 -8.25
C GLN A 147 -13.65 17.93 -6.76
N ILE A 148 -13.71 18.89 -5.82
CA ILE A 148 -13.91 18.58 -4.40
C ILE A 148 -15.39 18.77 -4.06
N VAL A 149 -16.09 17.70 -3.68
CA VAL A 149 -17.50 17.74 -3.26
C VAL A 149 -17.65 16.98 -1.95
N GLY A 150 -17.76 17.72 -0.84
CA GLY A 150 -17.77 17.12 0.50
C GLY A 150 -16.47 16.37 0.76
N ASN A 151 -16.58 15.13 1.26
CA ASN A 151 -15.45 14.25 1.56
C ASN A 151 -15.13 13.30 0.40
N THR A 152 -15.27 13.80 -0.83
CA THR A 152 -14.94 13.06 -2.04
C THR A 152 -14.18 13.95 -3.01
N ILE A 153 -13.09 13.42 -3.54
CA ILE A 153 -12.31 14.06 -4.60
C ILE A 153 -12.17 13.09 -5.75
N ARG A 154 -12.53 13.56 -6.96
CA ARG A 154 -12.35 12.80 -8.19
C ARG A 154 -11.45 13.56 -9.13
N HIS A 155 -10.63 12.84 -9.87
CA HIS A 155 -9.81 13.39 -10.92
C HIS A 155 -9.64 12.36 -12.01
N LYS A 156 -9.88 12.76 -13.26
CA LYS A 156 -9.76 11.89 -14.41
C LYS A 156 -8.76 12.45 -15.39
N VAL A 157 -7.71 11.68 -15.64
CA VAL A 157 -6.69 11.95 -16.64
C VAL A 157 -7.04 11.15 -17.90
N SER A 158 -7.03 11.80 -19.07
CA SER A 158 -7.33 11.15 -20.35
C SER A 158 -6.10 10.53 -21.03
N THR A 159 -4.91 10.86 -20.57
CA THR A 159 -3.63 10.45 -21.15
C THR A 159 -3.06 9.16 -20.56
N SER A 160 -3.61 8.68 -19.43
CA SER A 160 -3.18 7.47 -18.74
C SER A 160 -4.38 6.58 -18.42
N THR A 161 -4.15 5.27 -18.41
CA THR A 161 -5.12 4.27 -17.92
C THR A 161 -4.93 3.93 -16.45
N ASP A 162 -3.88 4.47 -15.83
CA ASP A 162 -3.56 4.22 -14.43
C ASP A 162 -4.57 4.93 -13.54
N SER A 163 -4.98 4.24 -12.48
CA SER A 163 -5.98 4.77 -11.54
C SER A 163 -5.76 4.33 -10.10
N LEU A 164 -6.02 5.24 -9.18
CA LEU A 164 -5.99 5.00 -7.74
C LEU A 164 -7.37 5.25 -7.12
N ALA A 165 -7.93 4.24 -6.45
CA ALA A 165 -9.14 4.40 -5.66
C ALA A 165 -8.80 4.29 -4.17
N ILE A 166 -9.21 5.25 -3.34
CA ILE A 166 -9.04 5.21 -1.89
C ILE A 166 -10.40 5.38 -1.23
N GLN A 167 -10.77 4.44 -0.36
CA GLN A 167 -12.00 4.50 0.43
C GLN A 167 -11.66 4.32 1.90
N ALA A 168 -11.94 5.34 2.71
CA ALA A 168 -11.80 5.27 4.17
C ALA A 168 -13.16 5.40 4.85
N VAL A 169 -13.37 4.69 5.96
CA VAL A 169 -14.53 4.93 6.83
C VAL A 169 -14.20 6.01 7.85
N SER A 170 -13.09 5.86 8.59
CA SER A 170 -12.61 6.83 9.57
C SER A 170 -11.10 7.04 9.42
N GLY A 171 -10.70 8.30 9.31
CA GLY A 171 -9.31 8.69 9.11
C GLY A 171 -9.16 9.72 7.99
N ASP A 172 -8.06 10.45 8.07
CA ASP A 172 -7.68 11.45 7.08
C ASP A 172 -6.95 10.79 5.90
N ILE A 173 -7.11 11.38 4.72
CA ILE A 173 -6.41 10.93 3.51
C ILE A 173 -5.52 12.06 3.02
N ASN A 174 -4.21 11.82 3.04
CA ASN A 174 -3.18 12.74 2.62
C ASN A 174 -2.48 12.20 1.35
N LEU A 175 -2.53 12.96 0.27
CA LEU A 175 -1.91 12.62 -1.02
C LEU A 175 -0.85 13.66 -1.38
N TYR A 176 0.42 13.24 -1.40
CA TYR A 176 1.58 14.10 -1.64
C TYR A 176 2.30 13.77 -2.95
#